data_AF-A0A1G0MGU4-F1
#
_entry.id   AF-A0A1G0MGU4-F1
#
_cell.length_a   1.000
_cell.length_b   1.000
_cell.length_c   1.000
_cell.angle_alpha   90.00
_cell.angle_beta   90.00
_cell.angle_gamma   90.00
#
_symmetry.space_group_name_H-M   'P 1'
#
loop_
_entity.id
_entity.type
_entity.pdbx_description
1 polymer ?
#
loop_
_entity_poly.entity_id
_entity_poly.type
_entity_poly.pdbx_seq_one_letter_code
_entity_poly.pdbx_strand_id
1 'polypeptide(L)' 'MLRGNHFFTSDLYLQFFYQSNSVISRNNIQAVFVYRYLPPFGTLQLAFQRGTAAFGQTSQQGNTLFLKAAAVF' A
#
# COMPACT_ATOMS: atom_id res chain seq x y z
N MET A 1 -2.32 6.79 14.65
CA MET A 1 -1.67 6.29 13.42
C MET A 1 -1.04 4.95 13.74
N LEU A 2 -1.39 3.91 13.01
CA LEU A 2 -0.87 2.55 13.20
C LEU A 2 -0.05 2.19 11.96
N ARG A 3 1.15 1.66 12.15
CA ARG A 3 2.00 1.14 11.08
C ARG A 3 2.53 -0.22 11.51
N GLY A 4 2.45 -1.20 10.63
CA GLY A 4 3.00 -2.53 10.83
C GLY A 4 3.83 -2.93 9.63
N ASN A 5 5.03 -3.45 9.87
CA ASN A 5 5.87 -4.02 8.83
C ASN A 5 6.10 -5.49 9.18
N HIS A 6 5.83 -6.38 8.25
CA HIS A 6 6.09 -7.81 8.38
C HIS A 6 7.04 -8.24 7.25
N PHE A 7 8.18 -8.79 7.65
CA PHE A 7 9.21 -9.27 6.73
C PHE A 7 9.17 -10.79 6.78
N PHE A 8 8.79 -11.42 5.66
CA PHE A 8 8.88 -12.88 5.52
C PHE A 8 10.33 -13.27 5.23
N THR A 9 10.99 -12.49 4.37
CA THR A 9 12.43 -12.54 4.08
C THR A 9 12.94 -11.11 3.79
N SER A 10 14.25 -10.93 3.59
CA SER A 10 14.83 -9.65 3.17
C SER A 10 14.25 -9.12 1.85
N ASP A 11 13.75 -10.02 1.01
CA ASP A 11 13.25 -9.74 -0.34
C ASP A 11 11.71 -9.81 -0.46
N LEU A 12 11.03 -10.29 0.57
CA LEU A 12 9.58 -10.46 0.61
C LEU A 12 9.02 -9.81 1.88
N TYR A 13 8.31 -8.69 1.71
CA TYR A 13 7.74 -7.98 2.85
C TYR A 13 6.39 -7.35 2.56
N LEU A 14 5.63 -7.20 3.63
CA LEU A 14 4.35 -6.52 3.67
C LEU A 14 4.44 -5.34 4.64
N GLN A 15 4.05 -4.16 4.17
CA GLN A 15 3.88 -2.98 5.01
C GLN A 15 2.41 -2.59 5.03
N PHE A 16 1.90 -2.29 6.21
CA PHE A 16 0.54 -1.84 6.44
C PHE A 16 0.57 -0.51 7.18
N PHE A 17 -0.29 0.39 6.75
CA PHE A 17 -0.42 1.73 7.30
C PHE A 17 -1.90 2.06 7.47
N TYR A 18 -2.24 2.53 8.66
CA TYR A 18 -3.59 2.95 8.99
C TYR A 18 -3.57 4.28 9.72
N GLN A 19 -4.29 5.25 9.17
CA GLN A 19 -4.45 6.57 9.76
C GLN A 19 -5.92 6.92 9.83
N SER A 20 -6.47 6.96 11.04
CA SER A 20 -7.79 7.52 11.30
C SER A 20 -7.64 8.97 11.76
N ASN A 21 -8.40 9.86 11.14
CA ASN A 21 -8.55 11.25 11.56
C ASN A 21 -10.00 11.46 12.02
N SER A 22 -10.18 11.71 13.31
CA SER A 22 -11.49 11.93 13.94
C SER A 22 -12.16 13.23 13.48
N VAL A 23 -11.38 14.27 13.21
CA VAL A 23 -11.87 15.62 12.83
C VAL A 23 -12.68 15.62 11.53
N ILE A 24 -12.41 14.69 10.62
CA ILE A 24 -13.05 14.58 9.30
C ILE A 24 -13.62 13.18 9.02
N SER A 25 -13.78 12.35 10.07
CA SER A 25 -14.23 10.95 9.99
C SER A 25 -13.59 10.18 8.82
N ARG A 26 -12.26 10.32 8.67
CA ARG A 26 -11.53 9.79 7.51
C ARG A 26 -10.58 8.68 7.92
N ASN A 27 -10.67 7.54 7.24
CA ASN A 27 -9.87 6.36 7.55
C ASN A 27 -8.97 6.02 6.36
N ASN A 28 -7.70 6.41 6.40
CA ASN A 28 -6.74 6.08 5.36
C ASN A 28 -6.10 4.72 5.66
N ILE A 29 -6.26 3.78 4.74
CA ILE A 29 -5.70 2.44 4.79
C ILE A 29 -4.74 2.32 3.61
N GLN A 30 -3.49 1.93 3.87
CA GLN A 30 -2.53 1.60 2.82
C GLN A 30 -1.86 0.28 3.14
N ALA A 31 -1.70 -0.56 2.14
CA ALA A 31 -0.98 -1.82 2.24
C ALA A 31 -0.05 -1.94 1.04
N VAL A 32 1.23 -2.25 1.28
CA VAL A 32 2.24 -2.41 0.24
C VAL A 32 2.90 -3.76 0.42
N PHE A 33 2.75 -4.60 -0.59
CA PHE A 33 3.40 -5.88 -0.70
C PHE A 33 4.51 -5.79 -1.74
N VAL A 34 5.71 -6.23 -1.38
CA VAL A 34 6.87 -6.21 -2.26
C VAL A 34 7.51 -7.58 -2.27
N TYR A 35 7.76 -8.07 -3.48
CA TYR A 35 8.52 -9.28 -3.73
C TYR A 35 9.67 -8.97 -4.69
N ARG A 36 10.89 -9.27 -4.27
CA ARG A 36 12.11 -9.16 -5.05
C ARG A 36 12.66 -10.55 -5.28
N TYR A 37 13.17 -10.83 -6.47
CA TYR A 37 13.81 -12.10 -6.78
C TYR A 37 15.25 -11.89 -7.25
N LEU A 38 16.09 -12.86 -6.88
CA LEU A 38 17.52 -12.96 -7.20
C LEU A 38 17.71 -13.40 -8.67
N PRO A 39 18.93 -13.26 -9.24
CA PRO A 39 19.15 -13.07 -10.67
C PRO A 39 18.37 -13.98 -11.63
N PRO A 40 17.79 -13.43 -12.71
CA PRO A 40 17.84 -12.02 -13.12
C PRO A 40 17.07 -11.10 -12.15
N PHE A 41 17.61 -9.93 -11.79
CA PHE A 41 17.03 -9.10 -10.74
C PHE A 41 15.68 -8.54 -11.18
N GLY A 42 14.64 -8.73 -10.37
CA GLY A 42 13.34 -8.12 -10.61
C GLY A 42 12.54 -7.88 -9.35
N THR A 43 11.49 -7.05 -9.50
CA THR A 43 10.64 -6.62 -8.40
C THR A 43 9.17 -6.59 -8.81
N LEU A 44 8.31 -7.14 -7.98
CA LEU A 44 6.86 -7.01 -8.04
C LEU A 44 6.41 -6.23 -6.82
N GLN A 45 5.66 -5.14 -7.03
CA GLN A 45 5.08 -4.34 -5.97
C GLN A 45 3.57 -4.22 -6.20
N LEU A 46 2.81 -4.54 -5.16
CA LEU A 46 1.37 -4.36 -5.10
C LEU A 46 1.07 -3.37 -3.98
N ALA A 47 0.50 -2.22 -4.33
CA ALA A 47 0.11 -1.21 -3.35
C ALA A 47 -1.41 -0.99 -3.41
N PHE A 48 -2.06 -1.20 -2.28
CA PHE A 48 -3.46 -0.89 -2.06
C PHE A 48 -3.58 0.38 -1.22
N GLN A 49 -4.44 1.30 -1.62
CA GLN A 49 -4.76 2.51 -0.88
C GLN A 49 -6.27 2.74 -0.88
N ARG A 50 -6.83 2.98 0.30
CA ARG A 50 -8.22 3.34 0.52
C ARG A 50 -8.28 4.57 1.41
N GLY A 51 -8.82 5.67 0.91
CA GLY A 51 -8.86 6.91 1.70
C GLY A 51 -8.85 8.21 0.91
N THR A 52 -8.56 8.16 -0.39
CA THR A 52 -8.50 9.34 -1.25
C THR A 52 -9.90 9.78 -1.67
N ALA A 53 -10.68 10.32 -0.73
CA ALA A 53 -11.89 11.06 -1.08
C ALA A 53 -11.52 12.42 -1.73
N ALA A 54 -12.24 12.86 -2.75
CA ALA A 54 -12.14 14.26 -3.18
C ALA A 54 -12.58 15.18 -2.04
N PHE A 55 -11.96 16.36 -1.90
CA PHE A 55 -12.43 17.39 -0.97
C PHE A 55 -13.91 17.71 -1.28
N GLY A 56 -14.79 17.66 -0.28
CA GLY A 56 -16.20 18.07 -0.42
C GLY A 56 -17.25 16.97 -0.68
N GLN A 57 -16.90 15.68 -0.59
CA GLN A 57 -17.88 14.58 -0.75
C GLN A 57 -17.85 13.63 0.47
N THR A 58 -18.97 13.51 1.17
CA THR A 58 -19.10 12.78 2.45
C THR A 58 -19.13 11.24 2.29
N SER A 59 -19.16 10.70 1.06
CA SER A 59 -19.63 9.31 0.89
C SER A 59 -18.92 8.40 -0.11
N GLN A 60 -17.85 8.82 -0.80
CA GLN A 60 -17.09 7.89 -1.66
C GLN A 60 -15.60 7.87 -1.30
N GLN A 61 -15.28 7.02 -0.33
CA GLN A 61 -13.91 6.67 -0.02
C GLN A 61 -13.41 5.68 -1.09
N GLY A 62 -12.77 6.20 -2.14
CA GLY A 62 -12.26 5.40 -3.25
C GLY A 62 -11.19 4.40 -2.80
N ASN A 63 -11.20 3.24 -3.45
CA ASN A 63 -10.16 2.21 -3.36
C ASN A 63 -9.28 2.32 -4.60
N THR A 64 -7.97 2.26 -4.43
CA THR A 64 -7.00 2.25 -5.52
C THR A 64 -6.04 1.09 -5.31
N LEU A 65 -5.81 0.34 -6.38
CA LEU A 65 -4.84 -0.75 -6.42
C LEU A 65 -3.82 -0.44 -7.51
N PHE A 66 -2.56 -0.41 -7.12
CA PHE A 66 -1.41 -0.21 -8.00
C PHE A 66 -0.61 -1.51 -8.08
N LEU A 67 -0.33 -1.95 -9.30
CA LEU A 67 0.57 -3.06 -9.57
C LEU A 67 1.76 -2.52 -10.36
N LYS A 68 2.97 -2.81 -9.89
CA LYS A 68 4.22 -2.45 -10.56
C LYS A 68 5.11 -3.68 -10.67
N ALA A 69 5.47 -4.02 -11.89
CA ALA A 69 6.46 -5.06 -12.18
C ALA A 69 7.66 -4.42 -12.87
N ALA A 70 8.86 -4.84 -12.48
CA ALA A 70 10.11 -4.47 -13.14
C ALA A 70 11.00 -5.70 -13.22
N ALA A 71 11.59 -5.95 -14.38
CA ALA A 71 12.54 -7.03 -14.61
C ALA A 71 13.76 -6.45 -15.32
N VAL A 72 14.95 -6.87 -14.89
CA VAL A 72 16.22 -6.58 -15.56
C VAL A 72 16.68 -7.87 -16.22
N PHE A 73 16.98 -7.82 -17.51
CA PHE A 73 17.41 -8.95 -18.34
C PHE A 73 18.78 -8.67 -18.94
#